data_AF-A0A377BNS3-F1
#
_entry.id   AF-A0A377BNS3-F1
#
_cell.length_a   1.000
_cell.length_b   1.000
_cell.length_c   1.000
_cell.angle_alpha   90.00
_cell.angle_beta   90.00
_cell.angle_gamma   90.00
#
_symmetry.space_group_name_H-M   'P 1'
#
loop_
_entity.id
_entity.type
_entity.pdbx_description
1 polymer ?
#
loop_
_entity_poly.entity_id
_entity_poly.type
_entity_poly.pdbx_seq_one_letter_code
_entity_poly.pdbx_strand_id
1 'polypeptide(L)'
;MSIRMMPMEYVFSRYPRLVRDLAGKLGKQVELTLVGSSTELDKSLIERIIDPLTHLVRNSLDHGIELPEKRLAAGKNSVGNLILSAEHQGGNICIEVTDDGAGLNRERILAKAASQGLTVSENMSDDEVAMLIFAPGFLHGGAGHRRLRARRRHGRR
;
A
#
# COMPACT_ATOMS: atom_id res chain seq x y z
N MET A 1 25.98 17.60 1.31
CA MET A 1 24.91 16.78 1.93
C MET A 1 25.56 15.49 2.41
N SER A 2 25.58 15.24 3.72
CA SER A 2 26.14 14.02 4.31
C SER A 2 25.09 12.91 4.26
N ILE A 3 25.31 11.91 3.40
CA ILE A 3 24.49 10.71 3.35
C ILE A 3 24.71 9.95 4.65
N ARG A 4 23.63 9.67 5.38
CA ARG A 4 23.70 8.90 6.63
C ARG A 4 22.94 7.61 6.43
N MET A 5 23.67 6.56 6.11
CA MET A 5 23.12 5.23 5.98
C MET A 5 22.67 4.72 7.36
N MET A 6 21.49 4.12 7.40
CA MET A 6 20.97 3.42 8.58
C MET A 6 20.30 2.11 8.13
N PRO A 7 20.34 1.06 8.95
CA PRO A 7 19.68 -0.21 8.63
C PRO A 7 18.16 -0.08 8.62
N MET A 8 17.50 -0.84 7.74
CA MET A 8 16.04 -0.92 7.64
C MET A 8 15.37 -1.49 8.89
N GLU A 9 16.12 -2.18 9.76
CA GLU A 9 15.67 -2.69 11.06
C GLU A 9 14.98 -1.61 11.92
N TYR A 10 15.44 -0.36 11.87
CA TYR A 10 14.81 0.77 12.59
C TYR A 10 13.35 1.00 12.19
N VAL A 11 13.03 0.70 10.93
CA VAL A 11 11.68 0.80 10.37
C VAL A 11 10.92 -0.51 10.62
N PHE A 12 11.54 -1.64 10.25
CA PHE A 12 10.92 -2.96 10.31
C PHE A 12 10.52 -3.40 11.73
N SER A 13 11.29 -3.03 12.76
CA SER A 13 11.01 -3.35 14.17
C SER A 13 9.64 -2.88 14.68
N ARG A 14 9.01 -1.89 14.01
CA ARG A 14 7.70 -1.35 14.41
C ARG A 14 6.53 -2.17 13.87
N TYR A 15 6.73 -2.89 12.77
CA TYR A 15 5.66 -3.58 12.05
C TYR A 15 5.11 -4.82 12.75
N PRO A 16 5.90 -5.66 13.47
CA PRO A 16 5.33 -6.81 14.18
C PRO A 16 4.19 -6.44 15.13
N ARG A 17 4.34 -5.33 15.86
CA ARG A 17 3.29 -4.83 16.76
C ARG A 17 2.10 -4.26 15.98
N LEU A 18 2.37 -3.39 15.00
CA LEU A 18 1.32 -2.79 14.18
C LEU A 18 0.44 -3.84 13.48
N VAL A 19 1.08 -4.83 12.86
CA VAL A 19 0.42 -5.94 12.17
C VAL A 19 -0.44 -6.74 13.14
N ARG A 20 0.10 -7.10 14.31
CA ARG A 20 -0.64 -7.84 15.34
C ARG A 20 -1.88 -7.07 15.83
N ASP A 21 -1.73 -5.78 16.12
CA ASP A 21 -2.81 -4.94 16.62
C ASP A 21 -3.92 -4.75 15.56
N LEU A 22 -3.55 -4.53 14.30
CA LEU A 22 -4.50 -4.38 13.20
C LEU A 22 -5.18 -5.70 12.84
N ALA A 23 -4.43 -6.79 12.73
CA ALA A 23 -4.97 -8.12 12.46
C ALA A 23 -5.98 -8.52 13.55
N GLY A 24 -5.66 -8.29 14.83
CA GLY A 24 -6.57 -8.52 15.95
C GLY A 24 -7.86 -7.69 15.85
N LYS A 25 -7.77 -6.40 15.51
CA LYS A 25 -8.96 -5.54 15.32
C LYS A 25 -9.84 -5.98 14.15
N LEU A 26 -9.24 -6.51 13.09
CA LEU A 26 -9.96 -6.97 11.89
C LEU A 26 -10.43 -8.43 11.99
N GLY A 27 -10.10 -9.14 13.07
CA GLY A 27 -10.40 -10.56 13.22
C GLY A 27 -9.62 -11.47 12.25
N LYS A 28 -8.46 -11.02 11.78
CA LYS A 28 -7.60 -11.73 10.83
C LYS A 28 -6.44 -12.39 11.56
N GLN A 29 -5.98 -13.53 11.05
CA GLN A 29 -4.77 -14.19 11.53
C GLN A 29 -3.66 -13.96 10.50
N VAL A 30 -2.57 -13.30 10.91
CA VAL A 30 -1.48 -12.91 10.02
C VAL A 30 -0.13 -13.17 10.68
N GLU A 31 0.77 -13.75 9.91
CA GLU A 31 2.19 -13.87 10.25
C GLU A 31 3.00 -12.86 9.42
N LEU A 32 3.93 -12.16 10.07
CA LEU A 32 4.79 -11.17 9.44
C LEU A 32 6.21 -11.73 9.30
N THR A 33 6.70 -11.81 8.08
CA THR A 33 8.08 -12.16 7.76
C THR A 33 8.85 -10.90 7.37
N LEU A 34 10.04 -10.71 7.96
CA LEU A 34 10.93 -9.59 7.66
C LEU A 34 12.21 -10.15 7.02
N VAL A 35 12.55 -9.67 5.83
CA VAL A 35 13.73 -10.10 5.07
C VAL A 35 14.59 -8.88 4.76
N GLY A 36 15.91 -9.00 4.97
CA GLY A 36 16.83 -7.91 4.64
C GLY A 36 16.75 -6.71 5.60
N SER A 37 16.42 -6.94 6.88
CA SER A 37 16.44 -5.88 7.92
C SER A 37 17.80 -5.18 8.06
N SER A 38 18.90 -5.84 7.69
CA SER A 38 20.26 -5.30 7.69
C SER A 38 20.57 -4.40 6.49
N THR A 39 19.70 -4.35 5.48
CA THR A 39 19.86 -3.48 4.31
C THR A 39 19.92 -2.02 4.73
N GLU A 40 20.91 -1.28 4.24
CA GLU A 40 21.15 0.10 4.64
C GLU A 40 20.56 1.10 3.65
N LEU A 41 19.88 2.13 4.16
CA LEU A 41 19.23 3.17 3.36
C LEU A 41 19.47 4.55 4.00
N ASP A 42 19.47 5.60 3.18
CA ASP A 42 19.72 6.96 3.69
C ASP A 42 18.62 7.39 4.68
N LYS A 43 19.01 7.98 5.80
CA LYS A 43 18.10 8.41 6.86
C LYS A 43 16.93 9.26 6.34
N SER A 44 17.17 10.18 5.41
CA SER A 44 16.10 11.05 4.89
C SER A 44 15.08 10.27 4.05
N LEU A 45 15.54 9.23 3.36
CA LEU A 45 14.66 8.32 2.63
C LEU A 45 13.92 7.38 3.58
N ILE A 46 14.56 6.92 4.66
CA ILE A 46 13.91 6.13 5.73
C ILE A 46 12.73 6.91 6.30
N GLU A 47 12.93 8.17 6.69
CA GLU A 47 11.87 8.98 7.29
C GLU A 47 10.69 9.19 6.32
N ARG A 48 10.97 9.27 5.02
CA ARG A 48 9.94 9.45 3.97
C ARG A 48 9.22 8.16 3.58
N ILE A 49 9.84 7.00 3.74
CA ILE A 49 9.25 5.72 3.33
C ILE A 49 8.38 5.06 4.39
N ILE A 50 8.50 5.48 5.66
CA ILE A 50 7.69 4.94 6.77
C ILE A 50 6.20 5.06 6.49
N ASP A 51 5.71 6.24 6.08
CA ASP A 51 4.28 6.47 5.84
C ASP A 51 3.75 5.66 4.65
N PRO A 52 4.39 5.67 3.45
CA PRO A 52 4.02 4.80 2.34
C PRO A 52 4.03 3.31 2.71
N LEU A 53 5.06 2.84 3.41
CA LEU A 53 5.19 1.43 3.79
C LEU A 53 4.10 1.02 4.79
N THR A 54 3.79 1.89 5.76
CA THR A 54 2.68 1.72 6.69
C THR A 54 1.36 1.60 5.96
N HIS A 55 1.17 2.42 4.91
CA HIS A 55 -0.02 2.37 4.09
C HIS A 55 -0.14 1.05 3.32
N LEU A 56 0.94 0.56 2.71
CA LEU A 56 0.95 -0.74 2.00
C LEU A 56 0.64 -1.91 2.93
N VAL A 57 1.25 -1.93 4.12
CA VAL A 57 0.95 -2.95 5.14
C VAL A 57 -0.50 -2.90 5.56
N ARG A 58 -1.04 -1.70 5.80
CA ARG A 58 -2.46 -1.55 6.15
C ARG A 58 -3.37 -2.05 5.03
N ASN A 59 -3.09 -1.74 3.77
CA ASN A 59 -3.87 -2.21 2.63
C ASN A 59 -3.85 -3.75 2.52
N SER A 60 -2.68 -4.36 2.76
CA SER A 60 -2.52 -5.81 2.80
C SER A 60 -3.40 -6.41 3.90
N LEU A 61 -3.45 -5.78 5.08
CA LEU A 61 -4.29 -6.24 6.19
C LEU A 61 -5.77 -5.95 6.02
N ASP A 62 -6.17 -4.81 5.47
CA ASP A 62 -7.58 -4.40 5.32
C ASP A 62 -8.24 -5.12 4.15
N HIS A 63 -7.54 -5.23 3.02
CA HIS A 63 -8.10 -5.64 1.74
C HIS A 63 -7.43 -6.87 1.13
N GLY A 64 -6.13 -7.09 1.37
CA GLY A 64 -5.41 -8.25 0.82
C GLY A 64 -5.80 -9.54 1.53
N ILE A 65 -5.44 -9.66 2.81
CA ILE A 65 -5.64 -10.88 3.60
C ILE A 65 -7.11 -11.02 3.97
N GLU A 66 -7.69 -12.18 3.69
CA GLU A 66 -9.08 -12.50 3.99
C GLU A 66 -9.25 -13.01 5.43
N LEU A 67 -10.51 -13.14 5.88
CA LEU A 67 -10.80 -13.77 7.17
C LEU A 67 -10.39 -15.26 7.17
N PRO A 68 -9.99 -15.82 8.33
CA PRO A 68 -9.55 -17.22 8.42
C PRO A 68 -10.55 -18.21 7.80
N GLU A 69 -11.85 -18.00 8.03
CA GLU A 69 -12.93 -18.83 7.48
C GLU A 69 -13.00 -18.77 5.95
N LYS A 70 -12.85 -17.57 5.37
CA LYS A 70 -12.84 -17.38 3.91
C LYS A 70 -11.61 -18.02 3.28
N ARG A 71 -10.45 -17.92 3.93
CA ARG A 71 -9.21 -18.55 3.48
C ARG A 71 -9.33 -20.07 3.46
N LEU A 72 -9.87 -20.66 4.52
CA LEU A 72 -10.14 -22.10 4.59
C LEU A 72 -11.14 -22.54 3.51
N ALA A 73 -12.21 -21.78 3.28
CA ALA A 73 -13.15 -22.07 2.20
C ALA A 73 -12.52 -22.00 0.80
N ALA A 74 -11.50 -21.16 0.62
CA ALA A 74 -10.70 -21.07 -0.59
C ALA A 74 -9.54 -22.10 -0.66
N GLY A 75 -9.42 -23.00 0.33
CA GLY A 75 -8.34 -24.01 0.40
C GLY A 75 -6.97 -23.46 0.79
N LYS A 76 -6.90 -22.22 1.31
CA LYS A 76 -5.67 -21.58 1.81
C LYS A 76 -5.49 -21.82 3.31
N ASN A 77 -4.27 -21.59 3.81
CA ASN A 77 -3.99 -21.57 5.24
C ASN A 77 -4.84 -20.50 5.95
N SER A 78 -5.39 -20.79 7.11
CA SER A 78 -6.18 -19.84 7.92
C SER A 78 -5.36 -18.63 8.36
N VAL A 79 -4.05 -18.79 8.50
CA VAL A 79 -3.09 -17.72 8.75
C VAL A 79 -2.61 -17.17 7.40
N GLY A 80 -2.78 -15.86 7.19
CA GLY A 80 -2.20 -15.15 6.05
C GLY A 80 -0.74 -14.80 6.30
N ASN A 81 0.04 -14.71 5.23
CA ASN A 81 1.45 -14.33 5.30
C ASN A 81 1.64 -12.95 4.70
N LEU A 82 2.32 -12.07 5.43
CA LEU A 82 2.75 -10.76 4.99
C LEU A 82 4.28 -10.70 5.06
N ILE A 83 4.93 -10.40 3.94
CA ILE A 83 6.38 -10.35 3.82
C ILE A 83 6.79 -8.91 3.52
N LEU A 84 7.69 -8.37 4.35
CA LEU A 84 8.41 -7.13 4.07
C LEU A 84 9.86 -7.48 3.76
N SER A 85 10.30 -7.20 2.54
CA SER A 85 11.69 -7.42 2.12
C SER A 85 12.37 -6.11 1.74
N ALA A 86 13.67 -6.04 1.97
CA ALA A 86 14.52 -4.97 1.48
C ALA A 86 15.85 -5.54 0.98
N GLU A 87 16.20 -5.28 -0.28
CA GLU A 87 17.44 -5.77 -0.89
C GLU A 87 18.11 -4.74 -1.78
N HIS A 88 19.43 -4.83 -1.94
CA HIS A 88 20.18 -4.03 -2.90
C HIS A 88 20.15 -4.70 -4.27
N GLN A 89 19.58 -4.04 -5.26
CA GLN A 89 19.48 -4.54 -6.63
C GLN A 89 19.98 -3.48 -7.62
N GLY A 90 21.11 -3.76 -8.29
CA GLY A 90 21.62 -2.90 -9.37
C GLY A 90 21.94 -1.46 -8.96
N GLY A 91 22.38 -1.23 -7.72
CA GLY A 91 22.65 0.11 -7.18
C GLY A 91 21.41 0.85 -6.65
N ASN A 92 20.23 0.24 -6.76
CA ASN A 92 19.01 0.70 -6.11
C ASN A 92 18.72 -0.18 -4.88
N ILE A 93 17.80 0.30 -4.03
CA ILE A 93 17.23 -0.52 -2.95
C ILE A 93 15.81 -0.88 -3.36
N CYS A 94 15.54 -2.17 -3.52
CA CYS A 94 14.20 -2.70 -3.73
C CYS A 94 13.56 -2.96 -2.36
N ILE A 95 12.37 -2.42 -2.14
CA ILE A 95 11.56 -2.70 -0.95
C ILE A 95 10.25 -3.27 -1.43
N GLU A 96 9.92 -4.48 -0.99
CA GLU A 96 8.73 -5.18 -1.44
C GLU A 96 7.83 -5.51 -0.25
N VAL A 97 6.53 -5.40 -0.52
CA VAL A 97 5.46 -5.80 0.40
C VAL A 97 4.65 -6.85 -0.33
N THR A 98 4.72 -8.09 0.14
CA THR A 98 4.03 -9.22 -0.48
C THR A 98 3.03 -9.82 0.50
N ASP A 99 1.80 -10.03 0.06
CA ASP A 99 0.79 -10.77 0.81
C ASP A 99 0.27 -11.97 0.01
N ASP A 100 -0.23 -12.99 0.71
CA ASP A 100 -0.84 -14.19 0.12
C ASP A 100 -2.38 -14.11 0.09
N GLY A 101 -2.91 -12.89 0.03
CA GLY A 101 -4.32 -12.57 0.11
C GLY A 101 -5.14 -12.94 -1.12
N ALA A 102 -6.29 -12.29 -1.27
CA ALA A 102 -7.16 -12.43 -2.43
C ALA A 102 -6.61 -11.76 -3.70
N GLY A 103 -5.50 -11.03 -3.58
CA GLY A 103 -4.95 -10.19 -4.64
C GLY A 103 -5.80 -8.95 -4.93
N LEU A 104 -5.43 -8.24 -5.99
CA LEU A 104 -6.14 -7.05 -6.43
C LEU A 104 -7.45 -7.46 -7.13
N ASN A 105 -8.59 -7.14 -6.50
CA ASN A 105 -9.88 -7.35 -7.15
C ASN A 105 -10.09 -6.27 -8.22
N ARG A 106 -9.79 -6.63 -9.48
CA ARG A 106 -9.92 -5.80 -10.67
C ARG A 106 -11.27 -5.09 -10.75
N GLU A 107 -12.37 -5.82 -10.58
CA GLU A 107 -13.72 -5.23 -10.64
C GLU A 107 -13.93 -4.15 -9.59
N ARG A 108 -13.46 -4.35 -8.35
CA ARG A 108 -13.58 -3.34 -7.29
C ARG A 108 -12.72 -2.11 -7.57
N ILE A 109 -11.53 -2.28 -8.14
CA ILE A 109 -10.65 -1.16 -8.51
C ILE A 109 -11.29 -0.35 -9.63
N LEU A 110 -11.78 -1.01 -10.69
CA LEU A 110 -12.47 -0.37 -11.81
C LEU A 110 -13.73 0.35 -11.33
N ALA A 111 -14.55 -0.27 -10.48
CA ALA A 111 -15.75 0.35 -9.93
C ALA A 111 -15.43 1.57 -9.06
N LYS A 112 -14.41 1.48 -8.21
CA LYS A 112 -13.97 2.62 -7.38
C LYS A 112 -13.39 3.75 -8.23
N ALA A 113 -12.56 3.43 -9.23
CA ALA A 113 -12.02 4.41 -10.17
C ALA A 113 -13.14 5.10 -10.96
N ALA A 114 -14.14 4.35 -11.44
CA ALA A 114 -15.30 4.89 -12.15
C ALA A 114 -16.12 5.84 -11.25
N SER A 115 -16.37 5.45 -9.99
CA SER A 115 -17.07 6.30 -9.02
C SER A 115 -16.33 7.61 -8.67
N GLN A 116 -15.01 7.64 -8.87
CA GLN A 116 -14.18 8.83 -8.65
C GLN A 116 -13.97 9.67 -9.92
N GLY A 117 -14.60 9.28 -11.04
CA GLY A 117 -14.51 9.99 -12.30
C GLY A 117 -13.17 9.82 -13.02
N LEU A 118 -12.39 8.78 -12.67
CA LEU A 118 -11.21 8.39 -13.43
C LEU A 118 -11.67 7.70 -14.73
N THR A 119 -10.88 7.85 -15.80
CA THR A 119 -11.16 7.15 -17.07
C THR A 119 -10.87 5.67 -16.88
N VAL A 120 -11.92 4.86 -16.93
CA VAL A 120 -11.84 3.42 -16.80
C VAL A 120 -12.26 2.78 -18.12
N SER A 121 -11.45 1.85 -18.62
CA SER A 121 -11.78 1.05 -19.81
C SER A 121 -11.82 -0.42 -19.43
N GLU A 122 -12.76 -1.19 -19.98
CA GLU A 122 -12.85 -2.64 -19.74
C GLU A 122 -11.61 -3.38 -20.27
N ASN A 123 -10.92 -2.80 -21.25
CA ASN A 123 -9.74 -3.37 -21.91
C ASN A 123 -8.40 -3.03 -21.22
N MET A 124 -8.41 -2.43 -20.02
CA MET A 124 -7.15 -2.09 -19.33
C MET A 124 -6.35 -3.34 -18.99
N SER A 125 -5.03 -3.32 -19.10
CA SER A 125 -4.20 -4.43 -18.60
C SER A 125 -4.20 -4.48 -17.07
N ASP A 126 -3.82 -5.61 -16.47
CA ASP A 126 -3.74 -5.69 -15.00
C ASP A 126 -2.75 -4.68 -14.42
N ASP A 127 -1.67 -4.36 -15.16
CA ASP A 127 -0.71 -3.32 -14.79
C ASP A 127 -1.34 -1.92 -14.81
N GLU A 128 -2.17 -1.61 -15.81
CA GLU A 128 -2.89 -0.35 -15.89
C GLU A 128 -3.92 -0.22 -14.77
N VAL A 129 -4.58 -1.32 -14.40
CA VAL A 129 -5.50 -1.36 -13.24
C VAL A 129 -4.75 -1.18 -11.93
N ALA A 130 -3.56 -1.79 -11.78
CA ALA A 130 -2.71 -1.58 -10.61
C ALA A 130 -2.25 -0.12 -10.50
N MET A 131 -1.98 0.55 -11.62
CA MET A 131 -1.63 1.98 -11.62
C MET A 131 -2.77 2.89 -11.14
N LEU A 132 -4.04 2.51 -11.34
CA LEU A 132 -5.18 3.29 -10.83
C LEU A 132 -5.18 3.41 -9.30
N ILE A 133 -4.53 2.48 -8.59
CA ILE A 133 -4.40 2.52 -7.12
C ILE A 133 -3.58 3.74 -6.67
N PHE A 134 -2.63 4.16 -7.50
CA PHE A 134 -1.77 5.30 -7.24
C PHE A 134 -2.36 6.62 -7.77
N ALA A 135 -3.53 6.60 -8.41
CA ALA A 135 -4.17 7.80 -8.90
C ALA A 135 -4.62 8.71 -7.73
N PRO A 136 -4.37 10.02 -7.80
CA PRO A 136 -4.78 10.97 -6.76
C PRO A 136 -6.31 10.95 -6.60
N GLY A 137 -6.77 10.54 -5.41
CA GLY A 137 -8.19 10.35 -5.08
C GLY A 137 -8.55 8.92 -4.67
N PHE A 138 -7.83 7.90 -5.16
CA PHE A 138 -8.17 6.49 -4.90
C PHE A 138 -8.01 6.09 -3.41
N LEU A 139 -7.12 6.81 -2.70
CA LEU A 139 -6.67 6.48 -1.34
C LEU A 139 -7.39 7.25 -0.21
N HIS A 140 -8.34 8.15 -0.50
CA HIS A 140 -9.04 8.92 0.54
C HIS A 140 -10.55 8.64 0.55
N GLY A 141 -10.95 7.67 1.38
CA GLY A 141 -12.31 7.61 1.90
C GLY A 141 -12.39 8.47 3.16
N GLY A 142 -12.98 9.67 3.06
CA GLY A 142 -13.38 10.46 4.22
C GLY A 142 -13.13 11.97 4.12
N ALA A 143 -14.20 12.72 4.34
CA ALA A 143 -14.27 14.16 4.62
C ALA A 143 -13.89 15.11 3.48
N GLY A 144 -14.93 15.72 2.89
CA GLY A 144 -14.76 16.80 1.93
C GLY A 144 -14.11 18.04 2.55
N HIS A 145 -13.45 18.84 1.71
CA HIS A 145 -13.86 20.21 1.53
C HIS A 145 -13.14 20.87 0.34
N ARG A 146 -13.96 21.63 -0.40
CA ARG A 146 -13.67 22.93 -1.01
C ARG A 146 -12.91 22.96 -2.34
N ARG A 147 -13.72 23.24 -3.37
CA ARG A 147 -13.43 24.11 -4.52
C ARG A 147 -12.38 25.18 -4.18
N LEU A 148 -11.37 25.30 -5.03
CA LEU A 148 -10.91 26.61 -5.48
C LEU A 148 -11.29 26.77 -6.95
N ARG A 149 -12.43 27.42 -7.20
CA ARG A 149 -12.69 28.11 -8.46
C ARG A 149 -12.13 29.52 -8.31
N ALA A 150 -11.14 29.86 -9.12
CA ALA A 150 -10.92 31.24 -9.54
C ALA A 150 -10.72 31.25 -11.07
N ARG A 151 -11.85 31.29 -11.78
CA ARG A 151 -12.00 31.75 -13.17
C ARG A 151 -13.19 32.73 -13.09
N ARG A 152 -13.24 33.89 -13.74
CA ARG A 152 -12.47 34.45 -14.87
C ARG A 152 -12.96 35.89 -15.13
N ARG A 153 -12.22 36.64 -15.97
CA ARG A 153 -12.68 37.66 -16.96
C ARG A 153 -13.10 39.04 -16.41
N HIS A 154 -12.99 40.17 -17.12
CA HIS A 154 -12.47 40.59 -18.44
C HIS A 154 -12.29 42.12 -18.34
N GLY A 155 -11.34 42.76 -19.04
CA GLY A 155 -11.50 43.28 -20.41
C GLY A 155 -10.34 44.26 -20.67
N ARG A 156 -9.65 44.22 -21.81
CA ARG A 156 -10.01 44.95 -23.04
C ARG A 156 -10.65 46.32 -22.75
N ARG A 157 -9.84 47.37 -22.65
CA ARG A 157 -9.61 48.33 -23.75
C ARG A 157 -8.15 48.72 -23.77
#